data_AF-A0A7T7XJ91-F1
#
_entry.id   AF-A0A7T7XJ91-F1
#
_cell.length_a   1.000
_cell.length_b   1.000
_cell.length_c   1.000
_cell.angle_alpha   90.00
_cell.angle_beta   90.00
_cell.angle_gamma   90.00
#
_symmetry.space_group_name_H-M   'P 1'
#
loop_
_entity.id
_entity.type
_entity.pdbx_description
1 polymer ?
#
loop_
_entity_poly.entity_id
_entity_poly.type
_entity_poly.pdbx_seq_one_letter_code
_entity_poly.pdbx_strand_id
1 'polypeptide(L)'
;MIGYDMSLFSFLWVPLFYLFWRALSPEGSENTGGVCALIFGAVIALIQFITGPMVFPGGFGFLRWLSIFVDLVFFPAILPLGICLLLLLFSLLTGSVNLTSFMLISLIPASIFRTASYSSLTEPMVLVLIPFLWTALAVGMPFFIRIAQEEYGLKTVLSIIGCILLPFAAATAYWAFFRQMNPLGFLLSFITAAPMVISTALSFAVRIKRG
;
A
#
# COMPACT_ATOMS: atom_id res chain seq x y z
N MET A 1 17.77 -20.19 11.30
CA MET A 1 18.22 -18.78 11.37
C MET A 1 17.64 -17.86 10.27
N ILE A 2 16.99 -18.37 9.22
CA ILE A 2 16.46 -17.59 8.08
C ILE A 2 15.31 -16.61 8.44
N GLY A 3 14.62 -16.82 9.58
CA GLY A 3 13.47 -16.00 9.98
C GLY A 3 13.80 -14.55 10.39
N TYR A 4 15.02 -14.27 10.88
CA TYR A 4 15.42 -12.92 11.31
C TYR A 4 15.72 -12.00 10.11
N ASP A 5 16.31 -12.54 9.05
CA ASP A 5 16.65 -11.74 7.85
C ASP A 5 15.39 -11.29 7.09
N MET A 6 14.38 -12.15 7.02
CA MET A 6 13.13 -11.85 6.30
C MET A 6 12.18 -10.94 7.09
N SER A 7 12.20 -11.02 8.43
CA SER A 7 11.43 -10.10 9.27
C SER A 7 12.02 -8.68 9.24
N LEU A 8 13.35 -8.54 9.20
CA LEU A 8 14.01 -7.26 8.98
C LEU A 8 13.61 -6.60 7.66
N PHE A 9 13.45 -7.38 6.58
CA PHE A 9 12.96 -6.85 5.31
C PHE A 9 11.57 -6.22 5.46
N SER A 10 10.61 -6.93 6.05
CA SER A 10 9.25 -6.41 6.26
C SER A 10 9.23 -5.15 7.14
N PHE A 11 10.04 -5.12 8.20
CA PHE A 11 10.16 -3.98 9.09
C PHE A 11 10.75 -2.75 8.40
N LEU A 12 11.83 -2.93 7.64
CA LEU A 12 12.59 -1.83 7.03
C LEU A 12 12.05 -1.38 5.67
N TRP A 13 11.38 -2.25 4.92
CA TRP A 13 10.95 -1.97 3.55
C TRP A 13 10.09 -0.71 3.44
N VAL A 14 9.02 -0.64 4.24
CA VAL A 14 8.07 0.49 4.17
C VAL A 14 8.72 1.81 4.61
N PRO A 15 9.45 1.89 5.75
CA PRO A 15 10.20 3.10 6.12
C PRO A 15 11.27 3.51 5.10
N LEU A 16 12.05 2.56 4.58
CA LEU A 16 13.10 2.86 3.59
C LEU A 16 12.49 3.35 2.29
N PHE A 17 11.41 2.72 1.81
CA PHE A 17 10.71 3.15 0.62
C PHE A 17 10.09 4.54 0.81
N TYR A 18 9.55 4.84 2.00
CA TYR A 18 9.08 6.18 2.34
C TYR A 18 10.21 7.22 2.26
N LEU A 19 11.38 6.95 2.85
CA LEU A 19 12.54 7.86 2.79
C LEU A 19 13.02 8.06 1.35
N PHE A 20 13.06 6.98 0.56
CA PHE A 20 13.38 7.03 -0.86
C PHE A 20 12.36 7.87 -1.64
N TRP A 21 11.06 7.63 -1.44
CA TRP A 21 10.00 8.40 -2.07
C TRP A 21 10.07 9.89 -1.71
N ARG A 22 10.27 10.20 -0.43
CA ARG A 22 10.43 11.57 0.06
C ARG A 22 11.63 12.26 -0.57
N ALA A 23 12.73 11.55 -0.75
CA ALA A 23 13.89 12.09 -1.45
C ALA A 23 13.54 12.41 -2.92
N LEU A 24 12.80 11.55 -3.61
CA LEU A 24 12.41 11.76 -5.01
C LEU A 24 11.34 12.83 -5.21
N SER A 25 10.45 13.03 -4.23
CA SER A 25 9.31 13.91 -4.36
C SER A 25 9.78 15.37 -4.57
N PRO A 26 9.42 16.01 -5.70
CA PRO A 26 9.86 17.37 -6.01
C PRO A 26 9.21 18.44 -5.14
N GLU A 27 8.22 18.07 -4.34
CA GLU A 27 7.54 18.92 -3.38
C GLU A 27 8.19 18.78 -2.01
N GLY A 28 8.93 19.81 -1.59
CA GLY A 28 9.33 20.02 -0.19
C GLY A 28 8.14 20.41 0.68
N SER A 29 6.97 19.79 0.49
CA SER A 29 5.78 20.10 1.26
C SER A 29 5.93 19.56 2.68
N GLU A 30 5.86 20.47 3.65
CA GLU A 30 5.57 20.13 5.03
C GLU A 30 4.37 19.20 5.04
N ASN A 31 4.60 17.93 5.40
CA ASN A 31 3.56 16.93 5.41
C ASN A 31 2.71 17.15 6.66
N THR A 32 1.82 18.15 6.64
CA THR A 32 0.94 18.48 7.78
C THR A 32 0.10 17.28 8.22
N GLY A 33 -0.12 16.30 7.33
CA GLY A 33 -0.81 15.05 7.62
C GLY A 33 0.06 13.89 8.15
N GLY A 34 1.37 14.07 8.33
CA GLY A 34 2.28 12.98 8.71
C GLY A 34 2.00 12.39 10.10
N VAL A 35 1.73 13.25 11.09
CA VAL A 35 1.36 12.80 12.45
C VAL A 35 0.01 12.08 12.42
N CYS A 36 -0.98 12.62 11.71
CA CYS A 36 -2.27 11.98 11.52
C CYS A 36 -2.11 10.59 10.87
N ALA A 37 -1.30 10.48 9.81
CA ALA A 37 -1.03 9.21 9.15
C ALA A 37 -0.46 8.15 10.10
N LEU A 38 0.48 8.52 10.97
CA LEU A 38 1.02 7.63 11.99
C LEU A 38 -0.04 7.19 13.00
N ILE A 39 -0.84 8.14 13.51
CA ILE A 39 -1.91 7.84 14.48
C ILE A 39 -2.93 6.88 13.85
N PHE A 40 -3.40 7.16 12.64
CA PHE A 40 -4.34 6.28 11.95
C PHE A 40 -3.75 4.91 11.65
N GLY A 41 -2.50 4.86 11.18
CA GLY A 41 -1.78 3.60 10.98
C GLY A 41 -1.71 2.77 12.27
N ALA A 42 -1.44 3.41 13.41
CA ALA A 42 -1.38 2.75 14.71
C ALA A 42 -2.75 2.25 15.17
N VAL A 43 -3.81 3.04 14.98
CA VAL A 43 -5.19 2.61 15.29
C VAL A 43 -5.59 1.41 14.43
N ILE A 44 -5.27 1.41 13.14
CA ILE A 44 -5.57 0.29 12.24
C ILE A 44 -4.80 -0.95 12.66
N ALA A 45 -3.51 -0.83 12.97
CA ALA A 45 -2.70 -1.93 13.47
C ALA A 45 -3.24 -2.49 14.80
N LEU A 46 -3.72 -1.62 15.70
CA LEU A 46 -4.35 -2.04 16.96
C LEU A 46 -5.67 -2.77 16.72
N ILE A 47 -6.51 -2.29 15.80
CA ILE A 47 -7.75 -2.98 15.42
C ILE A 47 -7.41 -4.37 14.87
N GLN A 48 -6.44 -4.48 13.96
CA GLN A 48 -5.97 -5.77 13.43
C GLN A 48 -5.43 -6.69 14.52
N PHE A 49 -4.76 -6.14 15.53
CA PHE A 49 -4.29 -6.91 16.68
C PHE A 49 -5.45 -7.51 17.48
N ILE A 50 -6.49 -6.71 17.73
CA ILE A 50 -7.65 -7.16 18.53
C ILE A 50 -8.51 -8.16 17.74
N THR A 51 -8.70 -7.93 16.43
CA THR A 51 -9.52 -8.83 15.59
C THR A 51 -8.79 -10.13 15.24
N GLY A 52 -7.47 -10.17 15.37
CA GLY A 52 -6.65 -11.31 14.98
C GLY A 52 -6.60 -11.51 13.46
N PRO A 53 -5.93 -12.57 12.98
CA PRO A 53 -5.90 -12.87 11.55
C PRO A 53 -7.31 -13.21 11.06
N MET A 54 -7.93 -12.30 10.30
CA MET A 54 -9.23 -12.54 9.66
C MET A 54 -9.16 -13.62 8.55
N VAL A 55 -7.97 -14.08 8.21
CA VAL A 55 -7.76 -15.21 7.29
C VAL A 55 -8.18 -16.50 8.00
N PHE A 56 -9.46 -16.87 7.86
CA PHE A 56 -10.00 -18.13 8.37
C PHE A 56 -9.17 -19.32 7.85
N PRO A 57 -8.51 -20.10 8.72
CA PRO A 57 -7.66 -21.22 8.30
C PRO A 57 -8.44 -22.33 7.57
N GLY A 58 -9.77 -22.39 7.74
CA GLY A 58 -10.67 -23.32 7.04
C GLY A 58 -11.44 -22.74 5.84
N GLY A 59 -11.21 -21.47 5.47
CA GLY A 59 -11.90 -20.86 4.33
C GLY A 59 -11.43 -21.45 2.99
N PHE A 60 -12.36 -21.89 2.14
CA PHE A 60 -12.09 -22.32 0.77
C PHE A 60 -12.61 -21.32 -0.26
N GLY A 61 -11.90 -21.19 -1.39
CA GLY A 61 -12.35 -20.43 -2.55
C GLY A 61 -12.49 -18.92 -2.29
N PHE A 62 -13.65 -18.36 -2.66
CA PHE A 62 -13.94 -16.93 -2.63
C PHE A 62 -13.91 -16.32 -1.22
N LEU A 63 -14.40 -17.03 -0.20
CA LEU A 63 -14.43 -16.51 1.18
C LEU A 63 -13.02 -16.24 1.72
N ARG A 64 -12.04 -17.05 1.32
CA ARG A 64 -10.63 -16.82 1.66
C ARG A 64 -10.03 -15.66 0.86
N TRP A 65 -10.41 -15.52 -0.40
CA TRP A 65 -10.01 -14.36 -1.19
C TRP A 65 -10.55 -13.05 -0.58
N LEU A 66 -11.81 -13.05 -0.11
CA LEU A 66 -12.42 -11.92 0.57
C LEU A 66 -11.69 -11.57 1.87
N SER A 67 -11.35 -12.56 2.69
CA SER A 67 -10.60 -12.30 3.93
C SER A 67 -9.19 -11.76 3.65
N ILE A 68 -8.51 -12.27 2.61
CA ILE A 68 -7.26 -11.70 2.11
C ILE A 68 -7.47 -10.25 1.67
N PHE A 69 -8.50 -9.96 0.89
CA PHE A 69 -8.80 -8.59 0.46
C PHE A 69 -8.99 -7.66 1.65
N VAL A 70 -9.74 -8.07 2.68
CA VAL A 70 -9.96 -7.25 3.87
C VAL A 70 -8.65 -7.02 4.64
N ASP A 71 -7.91 -8.08 4.95
CA ASP A 71 -6.72 -8.00 5.80
C ASP A 71 -5.49 -7.39 5.10
N LEU A 72 -5.26 -7.76 3.84
CA LEU A 72 -4.07 -7.38 3.08
C LEU A 72 -4.26 -6.07 2.32
N VAL A 73 -5.49 -5.72 1.92
CA VAL A 73 -5.72 -4.59 1.01
C VAL A 73 -6.58 -3.51 1.66
N PHE A 74 -7.73 -3.88 2.22
CA PHE A 74 -8.68 -2.90 2.74
C PHE A 74 -8.12 -2.14 3.92
N PHE A 75 -7.74 -2.83 5.00
CA PHE A 75 -7.23 -2.17 6.21
C PHE A 75 -5.93 -1.37 5.98
N PRO A 76 -4.87 -1.91 5.35
CA PRO A 76 -3.60 -1.21 5.25
C PRO A 76 -3.57 -0.15 4.13
N ALA A 77 -4.39 -0.27 3.09
CA ALA A 77 -4.31 0.63 1.94
C ALA A 77 -5.61 1.41 1.68
N ILE A 78 -6.76 0.74 1.53
CA ILE A 78 -8.02 1.43 1.18
C ILE A 78 -8.50 2.32 2.32
N LEU A 79 -8.45 1.84 3.56
CA LEU A 79 -8.97 2.53 4.73
C LEU A 79 -8.19 3.83 5.03
N PRO A 80 -6.83 3.85 5.08
CA PRO A 80 -6.08 5.10 5.24
C PRO A 80 -6.35 6.10 4.11
N LEU A 81 -6.46 5.62 2.86
CA LEU A 81 -6.78 6.48 1.72
C LEU A 81 -8.18 7.09 1.87
N GLY A 82 -9.18 6.28 2.21
CA GLY A 82 -10.54 6.74 2.46
C GLY A 82 -10.62 7.76 3.59
N ILE A 83 -9.93 7.51 4.71
CA ILE A 83 -9.83 8.47 5.83
C ILE A 83 -9.17 9.77 5.35
N CYS A 84 -8.05 9.69 4.63
CA CYS A 84 -7.38 10.88 4.12
C CYS A 84 -8.29 11.71 3.20
N LEU A 85 -9.00 11.06 2.27
CA LEU A 85 -9.94 11.72 1.37
C LEU A 85 -11.12 12.34 2.13
N LEU A 86 -11.65 11.67 3.15
CA LEU A 86 -12.70 12.24 4.02
C LEU A 86 -12.19 13.46 4.78
N LEU A 87 -10.99 13.39 5.37
CA LEU A 87 -10.40 14.52 6.08
C LEU A 87 -10.16 15.73 5.18
N LEU A 88 -9.77 15.49 3.92
CA LEU A 88 -9.65 16.53 2.89
C LEU A 88 -11.02 17.08 2.50
N LEU A 89 -12.03 16.23 2.34
CA LEU A 89 -13.40 16.64 2.01
C LEU A 89 -14.02 17.53 3.09
N PHE A 90 -13.75 17.24 4.37
CA PHE A 90 -14.22 18.03 5.50
C PHE A 90 -13.29 19.20 5.85
N SER A 91 -12.24 19.46 5.05
CA SER A 91 -11.25 20.52 5.29
C SER A 91 -10.61 20.47 6.70
N LEU A 92 -10.49 19.27 7.27
CA LEU A 92 -9.92 19.04 8.61
C LEU A 92 -8.39 19.03 8.61
N LEU A 93 -7.78 18.83 7.44
CA LEU A 93 -6.34 18.94 7.24
C LEU A 93 -6.02 20.29 6.61
N THR A 94 -5.27 21.13 7.33
CA THR A 94 -4.78 22.41 6.83
C THR A 94 -3.51 22.21 6.01
N GLY A 95 -3.54 22.56 4.72
CA GLY A 95 -2.37 22.53 3.82
C GLY A 95 -2.42 21.46 2.73
N SER A 96 -1.35 21.39 1.92
CA SER A 96 -1.22 20.42 0.83
C SER A 96 -0.83 19.04 1.38
N VAL A 97 -1.77 18.09 1.41
CA VAL A 97 -1.48 16.71 1.84
C VAL A 97 -1.04 15.88 0.65
N ASN A 98 0.20 15.37 0.69
CA ASN A 98 0.65 14.40 -0.29
C ASN A 98 0.08 13.01 0.05
N LEU A 99 -0.92 12.58 -0.72
CA LEU A 99 -1.62 11.30 -0.54
C LEU A 99 -0.66 10.10 -0.48
N THR A 100 0.39 10.09 -1.30
CA THR A 100 1.37 8.98 -1.33
C THR A 100 2.15 8.93 -0.03
N SER A 101 2.64 10.09 0.43
CA SER A 101 3.36 10.20 1.71
C SER A 101 2.46 9.83 2.88
N PHE A 102 1.19 10.25 2.88
CA PHE A 102 0.23 9.88 3.91
C PHE A 102 0.05 8.36 4.00
N MET A 103 -0.22 7.70 2.86
CA MET A 103 -0.40 6.25 2.82
C MET A 103 0.85 5.47 3.22
N LEU A 104 2.03 5.88 2.73
CA LEU A 104 3.29 5.21 3.09
C LEU A 104 3.60 5.33 4.58
N ILE A 105 3.33 6.49 5.20
CA ILE A 105 3.52 6.68 6.65
C ILE A 105 2.52 5.84 7.44
N SER A 106 1.25 5.77 7.02
CA SER A 106 0.24 4.97 7.71
C SER A 106 0.53 3.47 7.66
N LEU A 107 1.31 3.01 6.70
CA LEU A 107 1.74 1.61 6.59
C LEU A 107 2.85 1.25 7.57
N ILE A 108 3.59 2.22 8.13
CA ILE A 108 4.72 1.94 9.05
C ILE A 108 4.25 1.17 10.29
N PRO A 109 3.22 1.61 11.04
CA PRO A 109 2.74 0.82 12.19
C PRO A 109 2.25 -0.57 11.79
N ALA A 110 1.60 -0.71 10.62
CA ALA A 110 1.12 -1.98 10.11
C ALA A 110 2.27 -2.95 9.76
N SER A 111 3.38 -2.45 9.20
CA SER A 111 4.56 -3.27 8.89
C SER A 111 5.30 -3.73 10.14
N ILE A 112 5.41 -2.85 11.15
CA ILE A 112 5.96 -3.21 12.46
C ILE A 112 5.13 -4.30 13.11
N PHE A 113 3.81 -4.10 13.17
CA PHE A 113 2.88 -5.04 13.76
C PHE A 113 2.96 -6.41 13.07
N ARG A 114 2.84 -6.44 11.73
CA ARG A 114 2.96 -7.70 10.98
C ARG A 114 4.30 -8.38 11.19
N THR A 115 5.39 -7.63 11.24
CA THR A 115 6.70 -8.24 11.47
C THR A 115 6.75 -8.93 12.85
N ALA A 116 6.18 -8.31 13.88
CA ALA A 116 6.09 -8.92 15.20
C ALA A 116 5.19 -10.19 15.18
N SER A 117 3.99 -10.11 14.60
CA SER A 117 3.02 -11.20 14.57
C SER A 117 3.43 -12.39 13.70
N TYR A 118 4.14 -12.14 12.59
CA TYR A 118 4.52 -13.16 11.61
C TYR A 118 5.98 -13.59 11.74
N SER A 119 6.74 -13.07 12.72
CA SER A 119 8.11 -13.54 13.02
C SER A 119 8.19 -15.03 13.34
N SER A 120 7.08 -15.63 13.80
CA SER A 120 6.94 -17.06 14.08
C SER A 120 6.52 -17.89 12.86
N LEU A 121 6.03 -17.25 11.79
CA LEU A 121 5.55 -17.90 10.57
C LEU A 121 6.65 -17.88 9.51
N THR A 122 7.18 -19.05 9.16
CA THR A 122 8.31 -19.23 8.23
C THR A 122 7.95 -19.05 6.75
N GLU A 123 6.81 -18.42 6.42
CA GLU A 123 6.39 -18.24 5.03
C GLU A 123 7.06 -17.01 4.40
N PRO A 124 8.10 -17.18 3.56
CA PRO A 124 8.87 -16.07 2.99
C PRO A 124 8.02 -15.16 2.10
N MET A 125 6.96 -15.72 1.49
CA MET A 125 6.01 -14.95 0.69
C MET A 125 5.35 -13.85 1.51
N VAL A 126 4.95 -14.13 2.76
CA VAL A 126 4.26 -13.15 3.61
C VAL A 126 5.18 -11.96 3.94
N LEU A 127 6.46 -12.24 4.17
CA LEU A 127 7.45 -11.24 4.60
C LEU A 127 7.98 -10.37 3.45
N VAL A 128 7.91 -10.82 2.19
CA VAL A 128 8.39 -10.06 1.02
C VAL A 128 7.24 -9.50 0.19
N LEU A 129 6.26 -10.34 -0.16
CA LEU A 129 5.17 -9.98 -1.07
C LEU A 129 4.26 -8.92 -0.48
N ILE A 130 3.93 -9.03 0.82
CA ILE A 130 2.94 -8.13 1.44
C ILE A 130 3.46 -6.70 1.55
N PRO A 131 4.66 -6.45 2.12
CA PRO A 131 5.23 -5.11 2.13
C PRO A 131 5.35 -4.52 0.72
N PHE A 132 5.73 -5.35 -0.27
CA PHE A 132 5.79 -4.95 -1.67
C PHE A 132 4.43 -4.52 -2.22
N LEU A 133 3.38 -5.35 -2.06
CA LEU A 133 2.02 -5.03 -2.51
C LEU A 133 1.47 -3.79 -1.79
N TRP A 134 1.75 -3.62 -0.50
CA TRP A 134 1.37 -2.43 0.25
C TRP A 134 2.01 -1.17 -0.32
N THR A 135 3.33 -1.19 -0.58
CA THR A 135 4.00 -0.05 -1.21
C THR A 135 3.46 0.23 -2.61
N ALA A 136 3.19 -0.81 -3.39
CA ALA A 136 2.62 -0.68 -4.73
C ALA A 136 1.23 -0.05 -4.70
N LEU A 137 0.39 -0.41 -3.73
CA LEU A 137 -0.93 0.19 -3.52
C LEU A 137 -0.85 1.63 -2.99
N ALA A 138 0.04 1.89 -2.02
CA ALA A 138 0.22 3.20 -1.41
C ALA A 138 0.76 4.27 -2.38
N VAL A 139 1.49 3.86 -3.42
CA VAL A 139 1.91 4.76 -4.50
C VAL A 139 0.92 4.72 -5.67
N GLY A 140 0.45 3.53 -6.05
CA GLY A 140 -0.33 3.31 -7.25
C GLY A 140 -1.75 3.88 -7.17
N MET A 141 -2.43 3.79 -6.02
CA MET A 141 -3.76 4.39 -5.87
C MET A 141 -3.72 5.92 -5.94
N PRO A 142 -2.85 6.63 -5.19
CA PRO A 142 -2.69 8.07 -5.36
C PRO A 142 -2.29 8.50 -6.76
N PHE A 143 -1.47 7.70 -7.46
CA PHE A 143 -1.12 7.96 -8.86
C PHE A 143 -2.35 8.01 -9.78
N PHE A 144 -3.24 7.02 -9.68
CA PHE A 144 -4.49 7.03 -10.46
C PHE A 144 -5.43 8.15 -10.06
N ILE A 145 -5.53 8.47 -8.76
CA ILE A 145 -6.33 9.61 -8.29
C ILE A 145 -5.81 10.92 -8.88
N ARG A 146 -4.49 11.13 -8.90
CA ARG A 146 -3.87 12.32 -9.48
C ARG A 146 -4.18 12.44 -10.98
N ILE A 147 -4.02 11.36 -11.75
CA ILE A 147 -4.37 11.38 -13.19
C ILE A 147 -5.86 11.68 -13.39
N ALA A 148 -6.73 11.10 -12.57
CA ALA A 148 -8.16 11.38 -12.64
C ALA A 148 -8.51 12.85 -12.30
N GLN A 149 -7.67 13.55 -11.51
CA GLN A 149 -7.86 14.96 -11.19
C GLN A 149 -7.28 15.90 -12.26
N GLU A 150 -6.18 15.51 -12.90
CA GLU A 150 -5.46 16.36 -13.88
C GLU A 150 -6.03 16.28 -15.30
N GLU A 151 -6.65 15.15 -15.66
CA GLU A 151 -7.14 14.90 -17.02
C GLU A 151 -8.67 14.73 -17.05
N TYR A 152 -9.30 15.14 -18.16
CA TYR A 152 -10.74 14.98 -18.41
C TYR A 152 -11.02 13.92 -19.49
N GLY A 153 -12.20 13.29 -19.41
CA GLY A 153 -12.72 12.38 -20.44
C GLY A 153 -12.33 10.92 -20.22
N LEU A 154 -11.98 10.21 -21.30
CA LEU A 154 -11.73 8.75 -21.27
C LEU A 154 -10.59 8.36 -20.32
N LYS A 155 -9.56 9.21 -20.20
CA LYS A 155 -8.42 8.96 -19.31
C LYS A 155 -8.81 9.01 -17.83
N THR A 156 -9.75 9.88 -17.44
CA THR A 156 -10.33 9.92 -16.10
C THR A 156 -11.04 8.62 -15.78
N VAL A 157 -11.87 8.14 -16.71
CA VAL A 157 -12.62 6.88 -16.56
C VAL A 157 -11.67 5.70 -16.40
N LEU A 158 -10.65 5.60 -17.26
CA LEU A 158 -9.62 4.56 -17.15
C LEU A 158 -8.85 4.63 -15.83
N SER A 159 -8.57 5.83 -15.33
CA SER A 159 -7.86 6.01 -14.06
C SER A 159 -8.70 5.61 -12.86
N ILE A 160 -10.01 5.91 -12.85
CA ILE A 160 -10.94 5.44 -11.82
C ILE A 160 -11.03 3.91 -11.85
N ILE A 161 -11.19 3.32 -13.04
CA ILE A 161 -11.21 1.86 -13.20
C ILE A 161 -9.90 1.26 -12.70
N GLY A 162 -8.75 1.85 -13.06
CA GLY A 162 -7.43 1.44 -12.58
C GLY A 162 -7.32 1.49 -11.06
N CYS A 163 -7.76 2.59 -10.44
CA CYS A 163 -7.77 2.76 -8.99
C CYS A 163 -8.64 1.70 -8.28
N ILE A 164 -9.78 1.34 -8.87
CA ILE A 164 -10.67 0.31 -8.33
C ILE A 164 -10.08 -1.08 -8.54
N LEU A 165 -9.53 -1.40 -9.71
CA LEU A 165 -9.02 -2.74 -10.02
C LEU A 165 -7.68 -3.06 -9.34
N LEU A 166 -6.85 -2.06 -9.07
CA LEU A 166 -5.54 -2.24 -8.44
C LEU A 166 -5.58 -3.03 -7.11
N PRO A 167 -6.46 -2.72 -6.14
CA PRO A 167 -6.61 -3.50 -4.91
C PRO A 167 -7.08 -4.95 -5.16
N PHE A 168 -7.94 -5.18 -6.16
CA PHE A 168 -8.35 -6.54 -6.53
C PHE A 168 -7.20 -7.32 -7.14
N ALA A 169 -6.37 -6.69 -7.97
CA ALA A 169 -5.17 -7.30 -8.53
C ALA A 169 -4.19 -7.69 -7.43
N ALA A 170 -3.98 -6.83 -6.42
CA ALA A 170 -3.10 -7.11 -5.29
C ALA A 170 -3.60 -8.30 -4.45
N ALA A 171 -4.89 -8.32 -4.08
CA ALA A 171 -5.49 -9.44 -3.35
C ALA A 171 -5.42 -10.75 -4.15
N THR A 172 -5.69 -10.68 -5.45
CA THR A 172 -5.65 -11.84 -6.35
C THR A 172 -4.22 -12.33 -6.58
N ALA A 173 -3.22 -11.44 -6.61
CA ALA A 173 -1.81 -11.83 -6.68
C ALA A 173 -1.42 -12.67 -5.47
N TYR A 174 -1.73 -12.20 -4.26
CA TYR A 174 -1.48 -12.96 -3.02
C TYR A 174 -2.22 -14.29 -3.02
N TRP A 175 -3.50 -14.30 -3.39
CA TRP A 175 -4.29 -15.53 -3.49
C TRP A 175 -3.73 -16.53 -4.51
N ALA A 176 -3.24 -16.06 -5.65
CA ALA A 176 -2.64 -16.90 -6.69
C ALA A 176 -1.35 -17.56 -6.20
N PHE A 177 -0.48 -16.81 -5.52
CA PHE A 177 0.72 -17.37 -4.87
C PHE A 177 0.36 -18.39 -3.80
N PHE A 178 -0.65 -18.10 -2.98
CA PHE A 178 -1.16 -19.06 -1.98
C PHE A 178 -1.67 -20.36 -2.63
N ARG A 179 -2.32 -20.27 -3.80
CA ARG A 179 -2.79 -21.44 -4.57
C ARG A 179 -1.69 -22.09 -5.42
N GLN A 180 -0.43 -21.68 -5.27
CA GLN A 180 0.72 -22.13 -6.07
C GLN A 180 0.59 -21.86 -7.58
N MET A 181 -0.30 -20.94 -7.98
CA MET A 181 -0.44 -20.45 -9.36
C MET A 181 0.58 -19.34 -9.62
N ASN A 182 1.87 -19.66 -9.45
CA ASN A 182 2.97 -18.68 -9.46
C ASN A 182 3.00 -17.77 -10.70
N PRO A 183 2.80 -18.26 -11.95
CA PRO A 183 2.81 -17.39 -13.12
C PRO A 183 1.74 -16.28 -13.06
N LEU A 184 0.55 -16.61 -12.59
CA LEU A 184 -0.53 -15.66 -12.40
C LEU A 184 -0.22 -14.68 -11.27
N GLY A 185 0.34 -15.17 -10.17
CA GLY A 185 0.80 -14.36 -9.04
C GLY A 185 1.80 -13.29 -9.48
N PHE A 186 2.84 -13.69 -10.23
CA PHE A 186 3.84 -12.76 -10.76
C PHE A 186 3.23 -11.74 -11.72
N LEU A 187 2.40 -12.18 -12.68
CA LEU A 187 1.73 -11.29 -13.63
C LEU A 187 0.93 -10.21 -12.90
N LEU A 188 0.11 -10.61 -11.92
CA LEU A 188 -0.72 -9.68 -11.16
C LEU A 188 0.14 -8.75 -10.27
N SER A 189 1.21 -9.25 -9.65
CA SER A 189 2.15 -8.41 -8.91
C SER A 189 2.82 -7.35 -9.80
N PHE A 190 3.19 -7.69 -11.04
CA PHE A 190 3.73 -6.72 -11.99
C PHE A 190 2.68 -5.68 -12.40
N ILE A 191 1.44 -6.10 -12.64
CA ILE A 191 0.33 -5.18 -12.93
C ILE A 191 0.11 -4.22 -11.75
N THR A 192 0.13 -4.72 -10.52
CA THR A 192 0.00 -3.89 -9.32
C THR A 192 1.17 -2.93 -9.14
N ALA A 193 2.39 -3.34 -9.49
CA ALA A 193 3.60 -2.54 -9.34
C ALA A 193 3.81 -1.51 -10.46
N ALA A 194 3.23 -1.73 -11.64
CA ALA A 194 3.38 -0.83 -12.79
C ALA A 194 3.11 0.65 -12.48
N PRO A 195 1.98 1.05 -11.84
CA PRO A 195 1.73 2.46 -11.52
C PRO A 195 2.75 3.02 -10.51
N MET A 196 3.26 2.20 -9.58
CA MET A 196 4.32 2.62 -8.66
C MET A 196 5.64 2.90 -9.42
N VAL A 197 6.03 2.03 -10.34
CA VAL A 197 7.24 2.20 -11.16
C VAL A 197 7.12 3.43 -12.06
N ILE A 198 5.98 3.63 -12.71
CA ILE A 198 5.73 4.81 -13.55
C ILE A 198 5.78 6.09 -12.71
N SER A 199 5.10 6.10 -11.55
CA SER A 199 5.06 7.26 -10.66
C SER A 199 6.44 7.65 -10.13
N THR A 200 7.25 6.67 -9.73
CA THR A 200 8.63 6.89 -9.28
C THR A 200 9.54 7.40 -10.41
N ALA A 201 9.45 6.82 -11.61
CA ALA A 201 10.22 7.25 -12.77
C ALA A 201 9.90 8.70 -13.19
N LEU A 202 8.62 9.08 -13.17
CA LEU A 202 8.19 10.45 -13.47
C LEU A 202 8.73 11.44 -12.42
N SER A 203 8.63 11.13 -11.13
CA SER A 203 9.18 11.97 -10.05
C SER A 203 10.69 12.16 -10.19
N PHE A 204 11.43 11.09 -10.52
CA PHE A 204 12.87 11.15 -10.76
C PHE A 204 13.22 12.03 -11.97
N ALA A 205 12.50 11.87 -13.09
CA ALA A 205 12.72 12.67 -14.29
C ALA A 205 12.45 14.17 -14.06
N VAL A 206 11.42 14.52 -13.29
CA VAL A 206 11.13 15.90 -12.91
C VAL A 206 12.25 16.49 -12.06
N ARG A 207 12.81 15.70 -11.14
CA ARG A 207 13.90 16.15 -10.27
C ARG A 207 15.18 16.44 -11.05
N ILE A 208 15.55 15.59 -12.00
CA ILE A 208 16.71 15.82 -12.89
C ILE A 208 16.56 17.11 -13.68
N LYS A 209 15.36 17.44 -14.16
CA LYS A 209 15.12 18.68 -14.92
C LYS A 209 15.23 19.96 -14.08
N ARG A 210 15.17 19.86 -12.75
CA ARG A 210 15.17 21.03 -11.83
C ARG A 210 16.53 21.30 -11.18
N GLY A 211 17.46 20.34 -11.22
CA GLY A 211 18.82 20.47 -10.68
C GLY A 211 19.82 20.78 -11.77
#